data_AF-A0A9N9DL53-F1
#
_entry.id   AF-A0A9N9DL53-F1
#
_cell.length_a   1.000
_cell.length_b   1.000
_cell.length_c   1.000
_cell.angle_alpha   90.00
_cell.angle_beta   90.00
_cell.angle_gamma   90.00
#
_symmetry.space_group_name_H-M   'P 1'
#
loop_
_entity.id
_entity.type
_entity.pdbx_description
1 polymer ?
#
loop_
_entity_poly.entity_id
_entity_poly.type
_entity_poly.pdbx_seq_one_letter_code
_entity_poly.pdbx_strand_id
1 'polypeptide(L)' 'MTLSEEVLTQLVYREYWEKPYSEWEDVKTWDHLFIIKDNRDATDQLSHDALGKELKILIKNLKPETREIEKARAI' A
#
# COMPACT_ATOMS: atom_id res chain seq x y z
N MET A 1 -8.83 11.93 2.18
CA MET A 1 -8.25 12.00 3.53
C MET A 1 -6.89 11.32 3.49
N THR A 2 -5.98 11.70 4.38
CA THR A 2 -4.72 10.99 4.63
C THR A 2 -4.92 9.95 5.74
N LEU A 3 -4.10 8.90 5.74
CA LEU A 3 -4.13 7.87 6.79
C LEU A 3 -3.74 8.47 8.15
N SER A 4 -4.22 7.87 9.25
CA SER A 4 -3.78 8.24 10.58
C SER A 4 -2.34 7.78 10.83
N GLU A 5 -1.62 8.49 11.70
CA GLU A 5 -0.23 8.16 12.04
C GLU A 5 -0.07 6.75 12.64
N GLU A 6 -1.09 6.27 13.36
CA GLU A 6 -1.14 4.91 13.90
C GLU A 6 -1.15 3.83 12.81
N VAL A 7 -1.79 4.10 11.66
CA VAL A 7 -1.80 3.18 10.52
C VAL A 7 -0.49 3.31 9.74
N LEU A 8 0.00 4.53 9.54
CA LEU A 8 1.25 4.78 8.81
C LEU A 8 2.48 4.15 9.48
N THR A 9 2.51 4.07 10.80
CA THR A 9 3.60 3.41 11.55
C THR A 9 3.62 1.88 11.44
N GLN A 10 2.51 1.26 10.99
CA GLN A 10 2.44 -0.18 10.74
C GLN A 10 2.88 -0.55 9.31
N LEU A 11 2.99 0.44 8.42
CA LEU A 11 3.31 0.25 7.01
C LEU A 11 4.82 0.41 6.77
N VAL A 12 5.42 -0.56 6.09
CA VAL A 12 6.84 -0.54 5.73
C VAL A 12 7.07 0.50 4.63
N TYR A 13 6.15 0.61 3.67
CA TYR A 13 6.22 1.54 2.55
C TYR A 13 5.39 2.79 2.81
N ARG A 14 5.50 3.35 4.02
CA ARG A 14 4.75 4.53 4.49
C ARG A 14 4.64 5.63 3.44
N GLU A 15 5.75 6.02 2.82
CA GLU A 15 5.82 7.13 1.85
C GLU A 15 4.90 6.94 0.63
N TYR A 16 4.59 5.69 0.28
CA TYR A 16 3.63 5.39 -0.79
C TYR A 16 2.19 5.63 -0.32
N TRP A 17 1.86 5.20 0.91
CA TRP A 17 0.51 5.24 1.46
C TRP A 17 0.13 6.56 2.13
N GLU A 18 1.11 7.36 2.54
CA GLU A 18 0.91 8.70 3.11
C GLU A 18 0.28 9.66 2.10
N LYS A 19 0.41 9.35 0.80
CA LYS A 19 -0.29 10.05 -0.27
C LYS A 19 -1.80 9.91 -0.14
N PRO A 20 -2.59 10.88 -0.65
CA PRO A 20 -4.04 10.75 -0.77
C PRO A 20 -4.43 9.45 -1.49
N TYR A 21 -5.54 8.83 -1.08
CA TYR A 21 -6.00 7.57 -1.69
C TYR A 21 -6.28 7.65 -3.20
N SER A 22 -6.52 8.86 -3.73
CA SER A 22 -6.65 9.11 -5.17
C SER A 22 -5.34 8.86 -5.94
N GLU A 23 -4.21 8.90 -5.25
CA GLU A 23 -2.87 8.64 -5.78
C GLU A 23 -2.37 7.23 -5.44
N TRP A 24 -3.18 6.39 -4.78
CA TRP A 24 -2.87 4.98 -4.68
C TRP A 24 -3.08 4.36 -6.06
N GLU A 25 -1.98 4.04 -6.72
CA GLU A 25 -1.98 3.54 -8.09
C GLU A 25 -2.21 2.01 -8.12
N ASP A 26 -1.94 1.38 -9.26
CA ASP A 26 -2.10 -0.05 -9.45
C ASP A 26 -0.88 -0.86 -8.97
N VAL A 27 -1.02 -2.19 -9.06
CA VAL A 27 0.03 -3.15 -8.71
C VAL A 27 1.34 -2.91 -9.48
N LYS A 28 1.29 -2.42 -10.73
CA LYS A 28 2.51 -2.19 -11.52
C LYS A 28 3.31 -1.00 -11.00
N THR A 29 2.63 0.07 -10.59
CA THR A 29 3.31 1.22 -9.96
C THR A 29 3.91 0.81 -8.62
N TRP A 30 3.21 -0.03 -7.85
CA TRP A 30 3.76 -0.63 -6.64
C TRP A 30 5.02 -1.46 -6.94
N ASP A 31 4.96 -2.37 -7.91
CA ASP A 31 6.08 -3.24 -8.28
C ASP A 31 7.31 -2.41 -8.65
N HIS A 32 7.12 -1.31 -9.39
CA HIS A 32 8.20 -0.41 -9.74
C HIS A 32 8.84 0.26 -8.52
N LEU A 33 8.02 0.73 -7.57
CA LEU A 33 8.51 1.33 -6.32
C LEU A 33 9.25 0.30 -5.47
N PHE A 34 8.70 -0.92 -5.34
CA PHE A 34 9.29 -2.01 -4.58
C PHE A 34 10.68 -2.38 -5.10
N ILE A 35 10.81 -2.54 -6.42
CA ILE A 35 12.09 -2.84 -7.08
C ILE A 35 13.13 -1.74 -6.85
N ILE A 36 12.73 -0.47 -7.00
CA ILE A 36 13.64 0.67 -6.80
C ILE A 36 14.10 0.78 -5.35
N LYS A 37 13.19 0.54 -4.40
CA LYS A 37 13.45 0.79 -2.98
C LYS A 37 14.23 -0.33 -2.31
N ASP A 38 13.91 -1.60 -2.58
CA ASP A 38 14.33 -2.68 -1.71
C ASP A 38 15.40 -3.61 -2.28
N ASN A 39 15.49 -3.92 -3.59
CA ASN A 39 16.48 -4.91 -4.02
C ASN A 39 16.72 -5.06 -5.53
N ARG A 40 17.97 -5.35 -5.90
CA ARG A 40 18.33 -5.88 -7.24
C ARG A 40 17.80 -7.30 -7.49
N ASP A 41 17.52 -8.04 -6.41
CA ASP A 41 16.94 -9.39 -6.43
C ASP A 41 15.41 -9.37 -6.20
N ALA A 42 14.77 -8.22 -6.34
CA ALA A 42 13.32 -8.10 -6.23
C ALA A 42 12.65 -8.98 -7.30
N THR A 43 11.66 -9.76 -6.87
CA THR A 43 10.80 -10.56 -7.75
C THR A 43 9.37 -10.06 -7.62
N ASP A 44 8.58 -10.24 -8.67
CA ASP A 44 7.14 -9.91 -8.67
C ASP A 44 6.44 -10.58 -7.49
N GLN A 45 6.81 -11.83 -7.15
CA GLN A 45 6.25 -12.55 -6.02
C GLN A 45 6.52 -11.85 -4.67
N LEU A 46 7.76 -11.41 -4.42
CA LEU A 46 8.09 -10.68 -3.20
C LEU A 46 7.37 -9.33 -3.13
N SER A 47 7.25 -8.66 -4.27
CA SER A 47 6.53 -7.40 -4.38
C SER A 47 5.05 -7.56 -4.03
N HIS A 48 4.39 -8.57 -4.61
CA HIS A 48 2.97 -8.85 -4.37
C HIS A 48 2.71 -9.35 -2.95
N ASP A 49 3.62 -10.14 -2.38
CA ASP A 49 3.55 -10.56 -0.98
C ASP A 49 3.66 -9.36 -0.02
N ALA A 50 4.55 -8.41 -0.31
CA ALA A 50 4.67 -7.17 0.45
C ALA A 50 3.41 -6.31 0.31
N LEU A 51 2.92 -6.10 -0.92
CA LEU A 51 1.67 -5.37 -1.18
C LEU A 51 0.50 -5.98 -0.43
N GLY A 52 0.34 -7.30 -0.48
CA GLY A 52 -0.74 -8.01 0.19
C GLY A 52 -0.69 -7.86 1.71
N LYS A 53 0.49 -7.73 2.33
CA LYS A 53 0.62 -7.43 3.77
C LYS A 53 0.17 -6.01 4.08
N GLU A 54 0.62 -5.04 3.28
CA GLU A 54 0.28 -3.62 3.44
C GLU A 54 -1.23 -3.40 3.26
N LEU A 55 -1.83 -3.97 2.21
CA LEU A 55 -3.27 -3.90 1.95
C LEU A 55 -4.09 -4.52 3.08
N LYS A 56 -3.64 -5.62 3.68
CA LYS A 56 -4.30 -6.22 4.86
C LYS A 56 -4.30 -5.27 6.05
N ILE A 57 -3.19 -4.57 6.30
CA ILE A 57 -3.08 -3.57 7.38
C ILE A 57 -4.05 -2.41 7.09
N LEU A 58 -4.08 -1.91 5.86
CA LEU A 58 -5.00 -0.84 5.45
C LEU A 58 -6.46 -1.27 5.63
N ILE A 59 -6.87 -2.40 5.06
CA ILE A 59 -8.26 -2.88 5.11
C ILE A 59 -8.71 -3.12 6.56
N LYS A 60 -7.81 -3.55 7.44
CA LYS A 60 -8.13 -3.79 8.86
C LYS A 60 -8.34 -2.50 9.65
N ASN A 61 -7.61 -1.44 9.33
CA ASN A 61 -7.60 -0.20 10.11
C ASN A 61 -8.43 0.94 9.48
N LEU A 62 -8.70 0.88 8.18
CA LEU A 62 -9.56 1.85 7.50
C LEU A 62 -11.01 1.70 7.96
N LYS A 63 -11.72 2.82 7.99
CA LYS A 63 -13.15 2.81 8.30
C LYS A 63 -13.89 2.00 7.22
N PRO A 64 -14.84 1.15 7.61
CA PRO A 64 -15.68 0.44 6.66
C PRO A 64 -16.51 1.45 5.83
N GLU A 65 -16.88 1.05 4.62
CA GLU A 65 -17.76 1.81 3.71
C GLU A 65 -17.21 3.19 3.30
N THR A 66 -15.89 3.35 3.26
CA THR A 66 -15.24 4.55 2.71
C THR A 66 -14.56 4.27 1.36
N ARG A 67 -14.30 5.35 0.61
CA ARG A 67 -13.61 5.25 -0.69
C ARG A 67 -12.19 4.73 -0.54
N GLU A 68 -11.54 5.00 0.59
CA GLU A 68 -10.19 4.51 0.87
C GLU A 68 -10.16 2.98 0.96
N ILE A 69 -11.11 2.36 1.67
CA ILE A 69 -11.14 0.89 1.80
C ILE A 69 -11.59 0.22 0.50
N GLU A 70 -12.50 0.84 -0.27
CA GLU A 70 -12.86 0.36 -1.60
C GLU A 70 -11.65 0.42 -2.55
N LYS A 71 -10.90 1.51 -2.50
CA LYS A 71 -9.68 1.69 -3.30
C LYS A 71 -8.61 0.66 -2.94
N ALA A 72 -8.34 0.45 -1.65
CA ALA A 72 -7.38 -0.57 -1.19
C ALA A 72 -7.78 -1.99 -1.60
N ARG A 73 -9.08 -2.29 -1.73
CA ARG A 73 -9.58 -3.59 -2.20
C ARG A 73 -9.54 -3.75 -3.72
N ALA A 74 -9.44 -2.65 -4.46
CA ALA A 74 -9.46 -2.61 -5.92
C ALA A 74 -8.04 -2.59 -6.53
N ILE A 75 -7.01 -2.41 -5.70
CA ILE A 75 -5.61 -2.66 -6.04
C ILE A 75 -5.38 -4.16 -6.03
#